data_AF-A0A2W4TE68-F1
#
_entry.id   AF-A0A2W4TE68-F1
#
_cell.length_a   1.000
_cell.length_b   1.000
_cell.length_c   1.000
_cell.angle_alpha   90.00
_cell.angle_beta   90.00
_cell.angle_gamma   90.00
#
_symmetry.space_group_name_H-M   'P 1'
#
loop_
_entity.id
_entity.type
_entity.pdbx_description
1 polymer ?
#
loop_
_entity_poly.entity_id
_entity_poly.type
_entity_poly.pdbx_seq_one_letter_code
_entity_poly.pdbx_strand_id
1 'polypeptide(L)'
;MSFLFTFLSIPLSKIQRFATMKFLPVLFSALAVTFTSTGNASDIKFNDLQDTISVTVDGTLLTGTNISWITNFNLNGENVSFDVSTDGNNYPQSLAGYTTLWETVSGGGVESDRILITLTQGAATYHVEFGSDPSLPAIPNGAIDLTTLASQGLPSGPIFETGDYQKLATVFNANGTVLDTYYAVSDVPIPAAIWLSGSALAGVFGFARRRKAPSA
;
A
#
# COMPACT_ATOMS: atom_id res chain seq x y z
N MET A 1 -37.84 38.40 -64.76
CA MET A 1 -37.69 37.13 -64.02
C MET A 1 -37.36 37.48 -62.59
N SER A 2 -38.34 37.37 -61.68
CA SER A 2 -38.16 37.73 -60.26
C SER A 2 -37.91 36.46 -59.46
N PHE A 3 -36.75 36.38 -58.80
CA PHE A 3 -36.39 35.28 -57.92
C PHE A 3 -36.96 35.53 -56.52
N LEU A 4 -37.86 34.65 -56.09
CA LEU A 4 -38.45 34.62 -54.76
C LEU A 4 -37.50 33.85 -53.82
N PHE A 5 -36.85 34.55 -52.89
CA PHE A 5 -36.05 33.93 -51.83
C PHE A 5 -36.96 33.58 -50.65
N THR A 6 -37.22 32.28 -50.46
CA THR A 6 -37.91 31.77 -49.27
C THR A 6 -36.87 31.47 -48.19
N PHE A 7 -36.87 32.25 -47.11
CA PHE A 7 -36.06 31.98 -45.92
C PHE A 7 -36.74 30.89 -45.08
N LEU A 8 -36.07 29.74 -44.96
CA LEU A 8 -36.46 28.65 -44.08
C LEU A 8 -36.01 29.00 -42.64
N SER A 9 -36.95 29.41 -41.78
CA SER A 9 -36.68 29.64 -40.36
C SER A 9 -36.68 28.31 -39.61
N ILE A 10 -35.50 27.81 -39.24
CA ILE A 10 -35.38 26.65 -38.35
C ILE A 10 -35.59 27.14 -36.90
N PRO A 11 -36.55 26.60 -36.13
CA PRO A 11 -36.75 27.00 -34.75
C PRO A 11 -35.57 26.56 -33.88
N LEU A 12 -34.91 27.56 -33.29
CA LEU A 12 -33.75 27.45 -32.42
C LEU A 12 -34.10 26.95 -31.00
N SER A 13 -35.00 25.97 -30.88
CA SER A 13 -35.51 25.48 -29.58
C SER A 13 -34.92 24.14 -29.14
N LYS A 14 -33.94 23.61 -29.88
CA LYS A 14 -33.19 22.40 -29.54
C LYS A 14 -31.68 22.65 -29.44
N ILE A 15 -31.28 23.81 -28.93
CA ILE A 15 -29.90 23.97 -28.44
C ILE A 15 -29.81 23.12 -27.18
N GLN A 16 -29.17 21.98 -27.37
CA GLN A 16 -28.87 20.98 -26.37
C GLN A 16 -28.48 21.64 -25.05
N ARG A 17 -29.07 21.12 -23.96
CA ARG A 17 -28.50 21.20 -22.63
C ARG A 17 -27.07 20.67 -22.72
N PHE A 18 -26.12 21.54 -23.05
CA PHE A 18 -24.73 21.32 -22.70
C PHE A 18 -24.75 21.32 -21.18
N ALA A 19 -24.86 20.11 -20.63
CA ALA A 19 -24.42 19.86 -19.28
C ALA A 19 -23.08 20.59 -19.19
N THR A 20 -23.03 21.54 -18.26
CA THR A 20 -21.79 22.09 -17.75
C THR A 20 -21.01 20.90 -17.23
N MET A 21 -20.34 20.18 -18.15
CA MET A 21 -19.18 19.40 -17.84
C MET A 21 -18.25 20.44 -17.27
N LYS A 22 -18.25 20.52 -15.95
CA LYS A 22 -17.09 20.99 -15.21
C LYS A 22 -15.97 20.11 -15.74
N PHE A 23 -15.30 20.60 -16.78
CA PHE A 23 -13.93 20.25 -17.07
C PHE A 23 -13.21 20.65 -15.78
N LEU A 24 -13.22 19.74 -14.80
CA LEU A 24 -12.07 19.62 -13.92
C LEU A 24 -10.96 19.35 -14.92
N PRO A 25 -10.02 20.28 -15.14
CA PRO A 25 -8.76 19.85 -15.70
C PRO A 25 -8.31 18.74 -14.76
N VAL A 26 -8.33 17.51 -15.26
CA VAL A 26 -7.73 16.39 -14.56
C VAL A 26 -6.28 16.81 -14.47
N LEU A 27 -5.94 17.32 -13.30
CA LEU A 27 -4.62 17.75 -12.91
C LEU A 27 -3.81 16.45 -12.80
N PHE A 28 -3.52 15.85 -13.95
CA PHE A 28 -2.55 14.78 -14.14
C PHE A 28 -1.13 15.35 -14.06
N SER A 29 -0.91 16.42 -13.30
CA SER A 29 0.32 16.57 -12.52
C SER A 29 0.10 15.78 -11.23
N ALA A 30 0.22 14.46 -11.35
CA ALA A 30 0.46 13.59 -10.22
C ALA A 30 1.70 14.15 -9.50
N LEU A 31 1.47 14.85 -8.40
CA LEU A 31 2.45 15.08 -7.34
C LEU A 31 3.84 15.54 -7.84
N ALA A 32 3.89 16.64 -8.59
CA ALA A 32 5.13 17.28 -9.00
C ALA A 32 5.25 18.70 -8.39
N VAL A 33 6.19 18.85 -7.47
CA VAL A 33 6.59 19.98 -6.61
C VAL A 33 8.11 19.87 -6.58
N THR A 34 8.76 20.72 -7.34
CA THR A 34 10.19 20.61 -7.60
C THR A 34 10.98 20.85 -6.30
N PHE A 35 11.77 19.86 -5.84
CA PHE A 35 12.67 19.99 -4.68
C PHE A 35 14.05 19.39 -4.97
N THR A 36 15.11 20.11 -4.63
CA THR A 36 16.48 19.60 -4.66
C THR A 36 16.80 18.91 -3.32
N SER A 37 16.39 17.65 -3.15
CA SER A 37 16.95 16.82 -2.07
C SER A 37 18.21 16.12 -2.58
N THR A 38 19.22 16.01 -1.72
CA THR A 38 20.48 15.27 -1.99
C THR A 38 20.56 13.95 -1.22
N GLY A 39 19.48 13.58 -0.52
CA GLY A 39 19.36 12.27 0.11
C GLY A 39 19.33 11.16 -0.95
N ASN A 40 20.07 10.08 -0.70
CA ASN A 40 19.86 8.83 -1.42
C ASN A 40 18.50 8.26 -1.01
N ALA A 41 17.83 7.61 -1.95
CA ALA A 41 16.59 6.90 -1.63
C ALA A 41 16.85 5.82 -0.56
N SER A 42 16.04 5.79 0.50
CA SER A 42 16.14 4.77 1.54
C SER A 42 15.14 3.63 1.34
N ASP A 43 15.58 2.41 1.65
CA ASP A 43 14.72 1.23 1.71
C ASP A 43 14.27 1.03 3.17
N ILE A 44 12.97 1.18 3.40
CA ILE A 44 12.33 0.98 4.70
C ILE A 44 11.56 -0.34 4.65
N LYS A 45 11.88 -1.26 5.55
CA LYS A 45 11.32 -2.61 5.55
C LYS A 45 10.65 -2.93 6.88
N PHE A 46 9.40 -3.37 6.81
CA PHE A 46 8.63 -3.92 7.92
C PHE A 46 8.74 -5.45 7.90
N ASN A 47 9.01 -6.05 9.05
CA ASN A 47 9.05 -7.49 9.22
C ASN A 47 8.08 -7.87 10.33
N ASP A 48 7.01 -8.56 9.92
CA ASP A 48 5.90 -9.06 10.71
C ASP A 48 5.88 -10.61 10.73
N LEU A 49 7.05 -11.25 10.72
CA LEU A 49 7.17 -12.71 10.88
C LEU A 49 7.10 -13.14 12.37
N GLN A 50 6.79 -12.22 13.27
CA GLN A 50 6.76 -12.40 14.72
C GLN A 50 5.63 -11.56 15.29
N ASP A 51 5.19 -11.84 16.53
CA ASP A 51 4.16 -11.08 17.26
C ASP A 51 4.48 -9.58 17.49
N THR A 52 5.58 -9.06 16.95
CA THR A 52 5.99 -7.66 17.05
C THR A 52 6.70 -7.24 15.79
N ILE A 53 6.18 -6.19 15.16
CA ILE A 53 6.75 -5.63 13.93
C ILE A 53 8.14 -5.06 14.22
N SER A 54 9.11 -5.43 13.39
CA SER A 54 10.41 -4.79 13.36
C SER A 54 10.57 -3.95 12.10
N VAL A 55 11.20 -2.77 12.24
CA VAL A 55 11.44 -1.84 11.13
C VAL A 55 12.92 -1.71 10.88
N THR A 56 13.37 -1.89 9.65
CA THR A 56 14.75 -1.62 9.24
C THR A 56 14.81 -0.55 8.18
N VAL A 57 15.85 0.28 8.20
CA VAL A 57 16.10 1.34 7.23
C VAL A 57 17.51 1.14 6.71
N ASP A 58 17.63 0.87 5.41
CA ASP A 58 18.90 0.54 4.76
C ASP A 58 19.67 -0.57 5.51
N GLY A 59 18.92 -1.55 6.03
CA GLY A 59 19.45 -2.68 6.83
C GLY A 59 19.75 -2.37 8.30
N THR A 60 19.57 -1.12 8.76
CA THR A 60 19.72 -0.74 10.17
C THR A 60 18.39 -0.86 10.90
N LEU A 61 18.33 -1.62 12.00
CA LEU A 61 17.13 -1.71 12.83
C LEU A 61 16.79 -0.33 13.43
N LEU A 62 15.55 0.11 13.27
CA LEU A 62 15.01 1.33 13.87
C LEU A 62 14.55 1.03 15.30
N THR A 63 15.18 1.66 16.28
CA THR A 63 14.92 1.46 17.72
C THR A 63 14.61 2.80 18.39
N GLY A 64 13.61 3.52 17.90
CA GLY A 64 13.29 4.87 18.37
C GLY A 64 13.99 5.94 17.54
N THR A 65 15.05 6.54 18.06
CA THR A 65 15.66 7.78 17.53
C THR A 65 17.07 7.59 16.93
N ASN A 66 17.46 6.36 16.60
CA ASN A 66 18.80 6.08 16.06
C ASN A 66 19.00 6.55 14.60
N ILE A 67 17.94 7.04 13.95
CA ILE A 67 17.99 7.61 12.59
C ILE A 67 17.47 9.04 12.67
N SER A 68 18.33 10.03 12.41
CA SER A 68 18.04 11.44 12.74
C SER A 68 16.91 12.07 11.94
N TRP A 69 16.62 11.56 10.74
CA TRP A 69 15.54 12.04 9.88
C TRP A 69 14.21 11.31 10.12
N ILE A 70 14.20 10.32 11.02
CA ILE A 70 12.98 9.66 11.51
C ILE A 70 12.70 10.15 12.93
N THR A 71 11.48 10.60 13.18
CA THR A 71 11.04 11.09 14.48
C THR A 71 9.72 10.45 14.89
N ASN A 72 9.30 10.68 16.13
CA ASN A 72 8.00 10.22 16.66
C ASN A 72 7.75 8.71 16.48
N PHE A 73 8.82 7.90 16.52
CA PHE A 73 8.69 6.45 16.43
C PHE A 73 7.89 5.90 17.59
N ASN A 74 6.82 5.18 17.25
CA ASN A 74 5.92 4.53 18.19
C ASN A 74 5.64 3.11 17.71
N LEU A 75 5.88 2.14 18.58
CA LEU A 75 5.60 0.73 18.34
C LEU A 75 4.62 0.26 19.42
N ASN A 76 3.45 -0.22 18.99
CA ASN A 76 2.37 -0.66 19.86
C ASN A 76 1.80 -1.99 19.37
N GLY A 77 2.46 -3.09 19.74
CA GLY A 77 2.10 -4.43 19.26
C GLY A 77 2.38 -4.57 17.76
N GLU A 78 1.33 -4.92 17.01
CA GLU A 78 1.31 -5.09 15.55
C GLU A 78 0.98 -3.79 14.81
N ASN A 79 1.30 -2.64 15.41
CA ASN A 79 1.20 -1.34 14.76
C ASN A 79 2.46 -0.53 15.05
N VAL A 80 3.01 0.08 14.00
CA VAL A 80 4.16 0.97 14.06
C VAL A 80 3.87 2.26 13.30
N SER A 81 4.27 3.38 13.89
CA SER A 81 4.17 4.71 13.28
C SER A 81 5.42 5.53 13.52
N PHE A 82 5.73 6.42 12.57
CA PHE A 82 6.81 7.40 12.68
C PHE A 82 6.64 8.51 11.63
N ASP A 83 7.36 9.61 11.84
CA ASP A 83 7.45 10.70 10.87
C ASP A 83 8.79 10.65 10.14
N VAL A 84 8.76 10.90 8.84
CA VAL A 84 9.95 10.97 7.98
C VAL A 84 10.16 12.40 7.50
N SER A 85 11.35 12.94 7.74
CA SER A 85 11.78 14.25 7.25
C SER A 85 11.96 14.27 5.74
N THR A 86 11.53 15.35 5.11
CA THR A 86 11.67 15.60 3.66
C THR A 86 12.83 16.53 3.33
N ASP A 87 13.81 16.63 4.24
CA ASP A 87 14.92 17.60 4.19
C ASP A 87 14.46 19.07 4.15
N GLY A 88 13.36 19.38 4.88
CA GLY A 88 12.85 20.75 5.01
C GLY A 88 11.89 21.19 3.89
N ASN A 89 11.45 20.27 3.04
CA ASN A 89 10.54 20.57 1.94
C ASN A 89 9.07 20.46 2.39
N ASN A 90 8.33 21.57 2.33
CA ASN A 90 6.93 21.56 2.74
C ASN A 90 6.01 21.03 1.65
N TYR A 91 5.05 20.19 2.03
CA TYR A 91 4.02 19.71 1.10
C TYR A 91 2.98 20.81 0.77
N PRO A 92 2.62 21.02 -0.51
CA PRO A 92 1.67 22.07 -0.87
C PRO A 92 0.20 21.70 -0.58
N GLN A 93 -0.08 20.41 -0.35
CA GLN A 93 -1.42 19.89 -0.09
C GLN A 93 -1.35 18.70 0.85
N SER A 94 -2.42 18.46 1.61
CA SER A 94 -2.57 17.24 2.38
C SER A 94 -3.02 16.10 1.48
N LEU A 95 -2.45 14.92 1.68
CA LEU A 95 -2.74 13.73 0.90
C LEU A 95 -2.51 12.49 1.76
N ALA A 96 -3.32 11.44 1.57
CA ALA A 96 -3.08 10.13 2.14
C ALA A 96 -3.05 9.08 1.03
N GLY A 97 -2.13 8.12 1.14
CA GLY A 97 -2.04 6.97 0.25
C GLY A 97 -1.85 5.69 1.05
N TYR A 98 -2.46 4.59 0.61
CA TYR A 98 -2.36 3.31 1.30
C TYR A 98 -2.15 2.15 0.32
N THR A 99 -1.59 1.06 0.85
CA THR A 99 -1.52 -0.25 0.20
C THR A 99 -1.89 -1.32 1.22
N THR A 100 -2.71 -2.28 0.83
CA THR A 100 -3.12 -3.40 1.67
C THR A 100 -2.60 -4.72 1.10
N LEU A 101 -1.98 -5.52 1.96
CA LEU A 101 -1.66 -6.92 1.68
C LEU A 101 -2.80 -7.83 2.11
N TRP A 102 -2.96 -8.91 1.38
CA TRP A 102 -4.06 -9.85 1.55
C TRP A 102 -3.55 -11.25 1.86
N GLU A 103 -4.11 -11.85 2.91
CA GLU A 103 -3.94 -13.25 3.21
C GLU A 103 -4.79 -14.08 2.23
N THR A 104 -4.23 -15.16 1.67
CA THR A 104 -5.02 -16.10 0.85
C THR A 104 -5.78 -17.09 1.73
N VAL A 105 -7.11 -16.95 1.81
CA VAL A 105 -7.97 -17.91 2.51
C VAL A 105 -8.91 -18.64 1.55
N SER A 106 -9.39 -19.82 1.93
CA SER A 106 -10.31 -20.61 1.11
C SER A 106 -11.66 -19.88 0.93
N GLY A 107 -11.81 -19.13 -0.16
CA GLY A 107 -13.03 -18.40 -0.49
C GLY A 107 -12.87 -16.88 -0.65
N GLY A 108 -11.64 -16.34 -0.51
CA GLY A 108 -11.37 -14.91 -0.69
C GLY A 108 -10.01 -14.48 -0.15
N GLY A 109 -9.80 -13.17 -0.08
CA GLY A 109 -8.69 -12.59 0.68
C GLY A 109 -9.22 -11.96 1.97
N VAL A 110 -8.43 -12.03 3.04
CA VAL A 110 -8.62 -11.21 4.25
C VAL A 110 -7.53 -10.14 4.24
N GLU A 111 -7.85 -8.92 4.67
CA GLU A 111 -6.82 -7.88 4.85
C GLU A 111 -5.89 -8.32 5.97
N SER A 112 -4.59 -8.40 5.68
CA SER A 112 -3.59 -8.87 6.64
C SER A 112 -2.72 -7.72 7.11
N ASP A 113 -2.09 -7.02 6.17
CA ASP A 113 -1.28 -5.84 6.48
C ASP A 113 -1.77 -4.60 5.74
N ARG A 114 -1.43 -3.43 6.30
CA ARG A 114 -1.61 -2.15 5.61
C ARG A 114 -0.51 -1.17 5.95
N ILE A 115 0.02 -0.52 4.91
CA ILE A 115 0.75 0.74 5.04
C ILE A 115 -0.19 1.91 4.73
N LEU A 116 -0.07 2.98 5.50
CA LEU A 116 -0.70 4.27 5.29
C LEU A 116 0.38 5.36 5.35
N ILE A 117 0.45 6.19 4.32
CA ILE A 117 1.35 7.34 4.23
C ILE A 117 0.51 8.61 4.17
N THR A 118 0.70 9.51 5.13
CA THR A 118 -0.04 10.77 5.23
C THR A 118 0.90 11.96 5.12
N LEU A 119 0.65 12.79 4.11
CA LEU A 119 1.30 14.06 3.88
C LEU A 119 0.37 15.17 4.41
N THR A 120 0.92 16.09 5.19
CA THR A 120 0.16 17.24 5.71
C THR A 120 0.63 18.52 5.03
N GLN A 121 -0.31 19.33 4.56
CA GLN A 121 0.00 20.63 3.97
C GLN A 121 0.86 21.49 4.91
N GLY A 122 1.96 22.03 4.39
CA GLY A 122 2.88 22.89 5.13
C GLY A 122 3.84 22.15 6.06
N ALA A 123 3.72 20.83 6.21
CA ALA A 123 4.65 20.03 7.01
C ALA A 123 5.89 19.67 6.17
N ALA A 124 7.06 19.71 6.83
CA ALA A 124 8.34 19.23 6.30
C ALA A 124 8.58 17.74 6.61
N THR A 125 7.56 17.05 7.10
CA THR A 125 7.56 15.61 7.36
C THR A 125 6.31 14.99 6.75
N TYR A 126 6.37 13.69 6.51
CA TYR A 126 5.18 12.89 6.27
C TYR A 126 5.11 11.76 7.30
N HIS A 127 3.90 11.36 7.63
CA HIS A 127 3.62 10.32 8.59
C HIS A 127 3.51 8.97 7.89
N VAL A 128 4.14 7.94 8.47
CA VAL A 128 4.05 6.56 8.02
C VAL A 128 3.44 5.76 9.15
N GLU A 129 2.43 4.96 8.82
CA GLU A 129 1.85 3.97 9.71
C GLU A 129 1.83 2.63 8.97
N PHE A 130 2.24 1.57 9.65
CA PHE A 130 2.12 0.20 9.18
C PHE A 130 1.55 -0.65 10.31
N GLY A 131 0.63 -1.55 9.98
CA GLY A 131 0.13 -2.50 10.95
C GLY A 131 -0.42 -3.76 10.30
N SER A 132 -0.50 -4.79 11.13
CA SER A 132 -1.00 -6.14 10.82
C SER A 132 -2.30 -6.41 11.58
N ASP A 133 -3.14 -7.33 11.09
CA ASP A 133 -4.41 -7.72 11.72
C ASP A 133 -4.17 -8.27 13.14
N PRO A 134 -4.89 -7.78 14.17
CA PRO A 134 -6.11 -6.97 14.12
C PRO A 134 -5.92 -5.45 14.19
N SER A 135 -4.68 -4.96 14.14
CA SER A 135 -4.29 -3.57 14.41
C SER A 135 -3.98 -2.75 13.15
N LEU A 136 -4.86 -2.82 12.15
CA LEU A 136 -4.68 -2.12 10.88
C LEU A 136 -4.87 -0.59 10.99
N PRO A 137 -4.00 0.22 10.34
CA PRO A 137 -4.19 1.66 10.19
C PRO A 137 -5.55 1.99 9.55
N ALA A 138 -6.26 2.98 10.11
CA ALA A 138 -7.54 3.41 9.58
C ALA A 138 -7.36 4.21 8.28
N ILE A 139 -8.04 3.83 7.20
CA ILE A 139 -7.98 4.55 5.93
C ILE A 139 -8.80 5.84 6.03
N PRO A 140 -8.19 7.05 5.94
CA PRO A 140 -8.93 8.29 5.99
C PRO A 140 -9.75 8.51 4.72
N ASN A 141 -10.85 9.26 4.82
CA ASN A 141 -11.69 9.57 3.68
C ASN A 141 -10.90 10.31 2.58
N GLY A 142 -10.97 9.82 1.34
CA GLY A 142 -10.24 10.38 0.20
C GLY A 142 -8.79 9.92 0.09
N ALA A 143 -8.34 8.96 0.91
CA ALA A 143 -7.05 8.31 0.70
C ALA A 143 -7.01 7.59 -0.66
N ILE A 144 -5.85 7.62 -1.29
CA ILE A 144 -5.61 7.00 -2.60
C ILE A 144 -5.08 5.58 -2.40
N ASP A 145 -5.70 4.61 -3.05
CA ASP A 145 -5.13 3.27 -3.20
C ASP A 145 -3.90 3.35 -4.12
N LEU A 146 -2.71 3.14 -3.57
CA LEU A 146 -1.45 3.29 -4.28
C LEU A 146 -1.28 2.22 -5.38
N THR A 147 -1.98 1.09 -5.31
CA THR A 147 -1.95 0.06 -6.38
C THR A 147 -2.59 0.55 -7.69
N THR A 148 -3.40 1.61 -7.62
CA THR A 148 -4.02 2.24 -8.79
C THR A 148 -3.09 3.22 -9.51
N LEU A 149 -1.96 3.59 -8.88
CA LEU A 149 -1.00 4.55 -9.42
C LEU A 149 0.15 3.83 -10.13
N ALA A 150 0.20 3.91 -11.46
CA ALA A 150 1.25 3.27 -12.26
C ALA A 150 2.68 3.71 -11.85
N SER A 151 2.85 4.93 -11.35
CA SER A 151 4.15 5.43 -10.87
C SER A 151 4.69 4.66 -9.66
N GLN A 152 3.84 3.97 -8.91
CA GLN A 152 4.25 3.17 -7.77
C GLN A 152 4.96 1.87 -8.19
N GLY A 153 4.74 1.41 -9.44
CA GLY A 153 5.29 0.12 -9.91
C GLY A 153 4.79 -1.08 -9.09
N LEU A 154 3.59 -0.97 -8.51
CA LEU A 154 2.91 -2.05 -7.80
C LEU A 154 2.08 -2.88 -8.78
N PRO A 155 1.81 -4.17 -8.48
CA PRO A 155 0.85 -4.96 -9.23
C PRO A 155 -0.53 -4.29 -9.25
N SER A 156 -1.23 -4.37 -10.38
CA SER A 156 -2.63 -3.91 -10.44
C SER A 156 -3.56 -4.89 -9.74
N GLY A 157 -4.23 -4.45 -8.68
CA GLY A 157 -5.19 -5.26 -7.92
C GLY A 157 -4.66 -5.69 -6.55
N PRO A 158 -5.33 -6.65 -5.87
CA PRO A 158 -4.92 -7.13 -4.56
C PRO A 158 -3.51 -7.72 -4.59
N ILE A 159 -2.68 -7.34 -3.62
CA ILE A 159 -1.36 -7.89 -3.41
C ILE A 159 -1.47 -8.96 -2.33
N PHE A 160 -1.26 -10.22 -2.69
CA PHE A 160 -1.31 -11.32 -1.73
C PHE A 160 0.06 -11.56 -1.12
N GLU A 161 0.08 -11.93 0.16
CA GLU A 161 1.30 -12.22 0.90
C GLU A 161 2.06 -13.42 0.30
N THR A 162 3.37 -13.29 0.18
CA THR A 162 4.23 -14.34 -0.38
C THR A 162 5.27 -14.88 0.60
N GLY A 163 5.42 -14.26 1.78
CA GLY A 163 6.46 -14.63 2.76
C GLY A 163 7.84 -14.09 2.41
N ASP A 164 7.90 -13.22 1.40
CA ASP A 164 9.09 -12.47 1.00
C ASP A 164 8.81 -10.97 1.16
N TYR A 165 9.86 -10.14 1.12
CA TYR A 165 9.67 -8.70 1.11
C TYR A 165 8.95 -8.24 -0.16
N GLN A 166 7.74 -7.71 0.02
CA GLN A 166 6.90 -7.17 -1.03
C GLN A 166 6.89 -5.65 -0.95
N LYS A 167 7.03 -5.00 -2.10
CA LYS A 167 6.97 -3.54 -2.19
C LYS A 167 5.55 -3.07 -1.88
N LEU A 168 5.42 -2.08 -1.01
CA LEU A 168 4.14 -1.49 -0.62
C LEU A 168 3.93 -0.09 -1.15
N ALA A 169 4.98 0.75 -1.16
CA ALA A 169 4.86 2.14 -1.57
C ALA A 169 6.21 2.71 -1.98
N THR A 170 6.17 3.76 -2.78
CA THR A 170 7.29 4.66 -3.06
C THR A 170 6.83 6.10 -2.84
N VAL A 171 7.58 6.83 -2.02
CA VAL A 171 7.42 8.27 -1.87
C VAL A 171 8.37 8.95 -2.84
N PHE A 172 7.82 9.88 -3.60
CA PHE A 172 8.58 10.68 -4.56
C PHE A 172 8.68 12.09 -4.03
N ASN A 173 9.87 12.68 -4.17
CA ASN A 173 9.93 14.13 -4.25
C ASN A 173 9.24 14.51 -5.55
N ALA A 174 8.96 15.79 -5.68
CA ALA A 174 8.02 16.15 -6.69
C ALA A 174 8.74 16.76 -7.94
N ASN A 175 10.03 16.42 -8.06
CA ASN A 175 10.70 16.21 -9.36
C ASN A 175 10.51 14.78 -9.89
N GLY A 176 9.82 13.89 -9.15
CA GLY A 176 9.67 12.48 -9.47
C GLY A 176 10.86 11.62 -9.05
N THR A 177 11.81 12.15 -8.27
CA THR A 177 12.90 11.37 -7.69
C THR A 177 12.37 10.57 -6.50
N VAL A 178 12.79 9.32 -6.39
CA VAL A 178 12.46 8.48 -5.22
C VAL A 178 13.12 9.07 -3.98
N LEU A 179 12.33 9.29 -2.94
CA LEU A 179 12.80 9.60 -1.59
C LEU A 179 12.92 8.32 -0.77
N ASP A 180 11.86 7.52 -0.75
CA ASP A 180 11.80 6.33 0.09
C ASP A 180 11.00 5.23 -0.59
N THR A 181 11.40 3.98 -0.37
CA THR A 181 10.63 2.81 -0.79
C THR A 181 10.34 1.91 0.40
N TYR A 182 9.08 1.52 0.50
CA TYR A 182 8.55 0.73 1.61
C TYR A 182 8.32 -0.71 1.17
N TYR A 183 8.74 -1.65 2.00
CA TYR A 183 8.51 -3.08 1.82
C TYR A 183 7.97 -3.70 3.11
N ALA A 184 7.16 -4.73 3.00
CA ALA A 184 6.78 -5.56 4.14
C ALA A 184 6.98 -7.04 3.83
N VAL A 185 7.22 -7.82 4.89
CA VAL A 185 7.14 -9.27 4.87
C VAL A 185 6.30 -9.70 6.06
N SER A 186 5.38 -10.63 5.82
CA SER A 186 4.48 -11.22 6.80
C SER A 186 4.47 -12.74 6.64
N ASP A 187 3.98 -13.42 7.67
CA ASP A 187 3.88 -14.87 7.66
C ASP A 187 2.81 -15.35 6.68
N VAL A 188 3.18 -16.24 5.75
CA VAL A 188 2.18 -16.89 4.89
C VAL A 188 1.51 -18.00 5.69
N PRO A 189 0.17 -18.04 5.73
CA PRO A 189 -0.54 -19.13 6.37
C PRO A 189 -0.12 -20.45 5.75
N ILE A 190 0.48 -21.31 6.56
CA ILE A 190 0.78 -22.67 6.15
C ILE A 190 -0.56 -23.34 5.90
N PRO A 191 -0.86 -23.81 4.67
CA PRO A 191 -2.14 -24.45 4.41
C PRO A 191 -2.36 -25.56 5.43
N ALA A 192 -3.51 -25.55 6.12
CA ALA A 192 -3.86 -26.57 7.11
C ALA A 192 -3.70 -28.01 6.58
N ALA A 193 -3.73 -28.18 5.25
CA ALA A 193 -3.42 -29.41 4.54
C ALA A 193 -2.02 -30.00 4.86
N ILE A 194 -1.00 -29.19 5.14
CA ILE A 194 0.34 -29.69 5.51
C ILE A 194 0.29 -30.34 6.90
N TRP A 195 -0.39 -29.71 7.86
CA TRP A 195 -0.62 -30.30 9.17
C TRP A 195 -1.50 -31.56 9.10
N LEU A 196 -2.53 -31.53 8.24
CA LEU A 196 -3.42 -32.67 8.03
C LEU A 196 -2.69 -33.85 7.36
N SER A 197 -1.81 -33.58 6.40
CA SER A 197 -1.03 -34.63 5.72
C SER A 197 0.06 -35.21 6.62
N GLY A 198 0.75 -34.38 7.42
CA GLY A 198 1.70 -34.85 8.43
C GLY A 198 1.05 -35.76 9.49
N SER A 199 -0.11 -35.35 10.00
CA SER A 199 -0.87 -36.15 10.99
C SER A 199 -1.48 -37.42 10.39
N ALA A 200 -2.01 -37.37 9.16
CA ALA A 200 -2.50 -38.54 8.46
C ALA A 200 -1.38 -39.56 8.22
N LEU A 201 -0.20 -39.10 7.82
CA LEU A 201 0.96 -39.97 7.59
C LEU A 201 1.45 -40.64 8.88
N ALA A 202 1.54 -39.89 9.98
CA ALA A 202 1.87 -40.45 11.30
C ALA A 202 0.84 -41.51 11.74
N GLY A 203 -0.45 -41.28 11.49
CA GLY A 203 -1.52 -42.24 11.73
C GLY A 203 -1.35 -43.54 10.94
N VAL A 204 -1.02 -43.44 9.64
CA VAL A 204 -0.79 -44.61 8.77
C VAL A 204 0.42 -45.44 9.25
N PHE A 205 1.54 -44.79 9.61
CA PHE A 205 2.70 -45.50 10.14
C PHE A 205 2.43 -46.16 11.50
N GLY A 206 1.68 -45.50 12.38
CA GLY A 206 1.24 -46.09 13.65
C GLY A 206 0.37 -47.34 13.45
N PHE A 207 -0.54 -47.30 12.47
CA PHE A 207 -1.42 -48.42 12.15
C PHE A 207 -0.67 -49.58 11.47
N ALA A 208 0.27 -49.28 10.57
CA ALA A 208 1.11 -50.27 9.91
C ALA A 208 2.01 -51.03 10.90
N ARG A 209 2.51 -50.35 11.94
CA ARG A 209 3.37 -50.96 12.97
C ARG A 209 2.63 -51.98 13.86
N ARG A 210 1.31 -51.81 14.09
CA ARG A 210 0.50 -52.77 14.87
C ARG A 210 0.28 -54.12 14.19
N ARG A 211 0.50 -54.23 12.87
CA ARG A 211 0.27 -55.49 12.13
C ARG A 211 1.42 -56.50 12.18
N LYS A 212 2.55 -56.17 12.82
CA LYS A 212 3.61 -57.14 13.13
C LYS A 212 3.44 -57.67 14.55
N ALA A 213 2.41 -58.48 14.78
CA ALA A 213 2.36 -59.33 15.97
C ALA A 213 3.29 -60.54 15.76
N PRO A 214 4.05 -60.98 16.77
CA PRO A 214 4.99 -62.09 16.64
C PRO A 214 4.24 -63.41 16.37
N SER A 215 4.64 -64.12 15.31
CA SER A 215 4.33 -65.54 15.14
C SER A 215 5.17 -66.32 16.15
N ALA A 216 4.50 -67.18 16.92
CA ALA A 216 5.09 -68.02 17.97
C ALA A 216 6.16 -68.98 17.43
#